data_AF-I7KWE3-F1
#
_entry.id   AF-I7KWE3-F1
#
_cell.length_a   1.000
_cell.length_b   1.000
_cell.length_c   1.000
_cell.angle_alpha   90.00
_cell.angle_beta   90.00
_cell.angle_gamma   90.00
#
_symmetry.space_group_name_H-M   'P 1'
#
loop_
_entity.id
_entity.type
_entity.pdbx_description
1 polymer ?
#
loop_
_entity_poly.entity_id
_entity_poly.type
_entity_poly.pdbx_seq_one_letter_code
_entity_poly.pdbx_strand_id
1 'polypeptide(L)'
;MRRKVAVERNLQNVRQYFESQGYKVDIFDGPQIHNIKGNNNYDAIIVAGGNKDFLGIQDAESKTPVIDATGMTAQDIYNRVTKLEF
;
A
#
# COMPACT_ATOMS: atom_id res chain seq x y z
N MET A 1 1.09 -14.52 3.49
CA MET A 1 0.59 -13.43 2.64
C MET A 1 -0.69 -13.78 1.87
N ARG A 2 -1.60 -12.83 1.71
CA ARG A 2 -2.81 -12.92 0.85
C ARG A 2 -2.55 -12.58 -0.62
N ARG A 3 -1.33 -12.11 -0.93
CA ARG A 3 -0.93 -11.56 -2.24
C ARG A 3 -1.89 -10.48 -2.70
N LYS A 4 -2.35 -9.65 -1.76
CA LYS A 4 -3.30 -8.56 -2.02
C LYS A 4 -2.79 -7.26 -1.42
N VAL A 5 -2.64 -6.25 -2.26
CA VAL A 5 -2.17 -4.91 -1.87
C VAL A 5 -3.16 -3.84 -2.31
N ALA A 6 -3.27 -2.79 -1.52
CA ALA A 6 -4.00 -1.59 -1.92
C ALA A 6 -2.98 -0.57 -2.45
N VAL A 7 -3.23 0.01 -3.61
CA VAL A 7 -2.34 1.00 -4.25
C VAL A 7 -3.14 2.26 -4.55
N GLU A 8 -2.61 3.40 -4.18
CA GLU A 8 -3.23 4.69 -4.50
C GLU A 8 -3.32 4.88 -6.03
N ARG A 9 -4.42 5.48 -6.51
CA ARG A 9 -4.68 5.73 -7.94
C ARG A 9 -3.50 6.37 -8.69
N ASN A 10 -2.74 7.22 -8.03
CA ASN A 10 -1.61 7.95 -8.63
C ASN A 10 -0.38 7.06 -8.91
N LEU A 11 -0.35 5.84 -8.37
CA LEU A 11 0.78 4.90 -8.48
C LEU A 11 0.53 3.79 -9.51
N GLN A 12 0.17 4.19 -10.73
CA GLN A 12 -0.12 3.23 -11.81
C GLN A 12 1.07 2.32 -12.15
N ASN A 13 2.30 2.86 -12.10
CA ASN A 13 3.54 2.11 -12.30
C ASN A 13 3.71 0.98 -11.27
N VAL A 14 3.41 1.26 -10.00
CA VAL A 14 3.49 0.28 -8.92
C VAL A 14 2.43 -0.79 -9.10
N ARG A 15 1.19 -0.37 -9.40
CA ARG A 15 0.09 -1.30 -9.69
C ARG A 15 0.49 -2.32 -10.77
N GLN A 16 0.95 -1.84 -11.93
CA GLN A 16 1.31 -2.72 -13.04
C GLN A 16 2.42 -3.70 -12.67
N TYR A 17 3.40 -3.24 -11.87
CA TYR A 17 4.46 -4.09 -11.37
C TYR A 17 3.93 -5.22 -10.48
N PHE A 18 3.09 -4.90 -9.50
CA PHE A 18 2.50 -5.90 -8.61
C PHE A 18 1.56 -6.88 -9.35
N GLU A 19 0.72 -6.38 -10.27
CA GLU A 19 -0.13 -7.23 -11.12
C GLU A 19 0.73 -8.21 -11.95
N SER A 20 1.86 -7.74 -12.50
CA SER A 20 2.83 -8.58 -13.22
C SER A 20 3.49 -9.65 -12.35
N GLN A 21 3.70 -9.37 -11.05
CA GLN A 21 4.18 -10.36 -10.07
C GLN A 21 3.10 -11.33 -9.59
N GLY A 22 1.85 -11.21 -10.07
CA GLY A 22 0.73 -12.06 -9.67
C GLY A 22 0.05 -11.66 -8.36
N TYR A 23 0.24 -10.41 -7.92
CA TYR A 23 -0.50 -9.84 -6.79
C TYR A 23 -1.82 -9.23 -7.26
N LYS A 24 -2.83 -9.29 -6.39
CA LYS A 24 -4.08 -8.56 -6.56
C LYS A 24 -3.90 -7.13 -6.06
N VAL A 25 -4.10 -6.17 -6.95
CA VAL A 25 -3.99 -4.74 -6.64
C VAL A 25 -5.40 -4.13 -6.59
N ASP A 26 -5.79 -3.60 -5.44
CA ASP A 26 -6.98 -2.74 -5.32
C ASP A 26 -6.56 -1.27 -5.43
N ILE A 27 -7.32 -0.50 -6.18
CA ILE A 27 -7.06 0.93 -6.37
C ILE A 27 -7.92 1.71 -5.42
N PHE A 28 -7.34 2.71 -4.78
CA PHE A 28 -8.09 3.65 -3.95
C PHE A 28 -7.63 5.08 -4.14
N ASP A 29 -8.52 6.01 -3.83
CA ASP A 29 -8.19 7.42 -3.73
C ASP A 29 -7.82 7.76 -2.28
N GLY A 30 -6.90 8.71 -2.09
CA GLY A 30 -6.39 9.09 -0.76
C GLY A 30 -7.42 9.18 0.38
N PRO A 31 -8.59 9.83 0.24
CA PRO A 31 -9.60 9.89 1.30
C PRO A 31 -10.20 8.52 1.69
N GLN A 32 -10.11 7.50 0.82
CA GLN A 32 -10.65 6.17 1.07
C GLN A 32 -9.75 5.28 1.93
N ILE A 33 -8.52 5.72 2.24
CA ILE A 33 -7.56 4.91 3.02
C ILE A 33 -8.12 4.48 4.38
N HIS A 34 -8.95 5.32 5.01
CA HIS A 34 -9.55 5.05 6.32
C HIS A 34 -10.44 3.82 6.28
N ASN A 35 -11.18 3.63 5.17
CA ASN A 35 -12.04 2.46 4.97
C ASN A 35 -11.22 1.19 4.71
N ILE A 36 -10.06 1.33 4.07
CA ILE A 36 -9.22 0.21 3.64
C ILE A 36 -8.39 -0.31 4.81
N LYS A 37 -7.86 0.58 5.66
CA LYS A 37 -7.16 0.19 6.90
C LYS A 37 -8.04 -0.60 7.85
N GLY A 38 -9.32 -0.23 7.99
CA GLY A 38 -10.28 -1.00 8.79
C GLY A 38 -10.50 -2.43 8.27
N ASN A 39 -10.21 -2.64 6.98
CA ASN A 39 -10.23 -3.94 6.34
C ASN A 39 -8.85 -4.59 6.44
N ASN A 40 -8.65 -5.45 7.43
CA ASN A 40 -7.41 -6.23 7.62
C ASN A 40 -7.24 -7.35 6.56
N ASN A 41 -7.53 -7.06 5.30
CA ASN A 41 -7.62 -7.98 4.18
C ASN A 41 -6.49 -7.79 3.16
N TYR A 42 -5.62 -6.79 3.40
CA TYR A 42 -4.48 -6.44 2.56
C TYR A 42 -3.18 -6.75 3.32
N ASP A 43 -2.17 -7.20 2.59
CA ASP A 43 -0.82 -7.40 3.13
C ASP A 43 -0.10 -6.06 3.31
N ALA A 44 -0.35 -5.10 2.42
CA ALA A 44 0.20 -3.75 2.50
C ALA A 44 -0.68 -2.73 1.78
N ILE A 45 -0.60 -1.48 2.23
CA ILE A 45 -1.24 -0.32 1.61
C ILE A 45 -0.12 0.61 1.11
N ILE A 46 -0.13 0.94 -0.17
CA ILE A 46 0.93 1.71 -0.82
C ILE A 46 0.33 3.07 -1.23
N VAL A 47 0.94 4.15 -0.74
CA VAL A 47 0.52 5.54 -1.00
C VAL A 47 1.63 6.30 -1.72
N ALA A 48 1.30 7.25 -2.60
CA ALA A 48 2.34 8.00 -3.32
C ALA A 48 3.24 8.82 -2.39
N GLY A 49 2.75 9.10 -1.18
CA GLY A 49 3.38 9.96 -0.19
C GLY A 49 3.29 11.42 -0.61
N GLY A 50 2.77 12.24 0.29
CA GLY A 50 2.40 13.62 -0.01
C GLY A 50 1.26 14.13 0.86
N ASN A 51 0.33 13.26 1.23
CA ASN A 51 -0.72 13.64 2.18
C ASN A 51 -0.21 13.32 3.59
N LYS A 52 0.23 14.37 4.30
CA LYS A 52 0.62 14.32 5.72
C LYS A 52 -0.48 13.77 6.62
N ASP A 53 -1.72 13.81 6.16
CA ASP A 53 -2.88 13.20 6.80
C ASP A 53 -2.71 11.69 7.01
N PHE A 54 -1.90 11.00 6.19
CA PHE A 54 -1.62 9.57 6.35
C PHE A 54 -0.68 9.25 7.53
N LEU A 55 0.22 10.16 7.89
CA LEU A 55 1.17 9.98 9.00
C LEU A 55 0.46 9.99 10.36
N GLY A 56 -0.63 10.75 10.51
CA GLY A 56 -1.45 10.76 11.73
C GLY A 56 -2.29 9.49 11.93
N ILE A 57 -2.49 8.69 10.88
CA ILE A 57 -3.27 7.43 10.91
C ILE A 57 -2.37 6.21 11.17
N GLN A 58 -1.05 6.39 11.33
CA GLN A 58 -0.15 5.29 11.71
C GLN A 58 -0.42 4.78 13.13
N ASP A 59 -0.97 5.61 14.01
CA ASP A 59 -1.10 5.31 15.45
C ASP A 59 -2.34 4.46 15.78
N ALA A 60 -3.36 4.44 14.91
CA ALA A 60 -4.64 3.77 15.18
C ALA A 60 -4.60 2.29 14.76
N GLU A 61 -4.10 1.39 15.63
CA GLU A 61 -4.34 -0.08 15.75
C GLU A 61 -4.41 -0.96 14.48
N SER A 62 -4.08 -0.41 13.31
CA SER A 62 -4.32 -1.01 12.02
C SER A 62 -3.22 -2.00 11.72
N LYS A 63 -3.56 -3.29 11.75
CA LYS A 63 -2.63 -4.41 11.54
C LYS A 63 -1.98 -4.42 10.14
N THR A 64 -2.57 -3.73 9.16
CA THR A 64 -2.00 -3.62 7.81
C THR A 64 -0.97 -2.48 7.72
N PRO A 65 0.28 -2.78 7.33
CA PRO A 65 1.33 -1.77 7.16
C PRO A 65 1.05 -0.84 5.97
N VAL A 66 1.38 0.44 6.15
CA VAL A 66 1.34 1.46 5.09
C VAL A 66 2.75 1.75 4.62
N ILE A 67 2.95 1.75 3.31
CA ILE A 67 4.22 2.00 2.65
C ILE A 67 4.10 3.29 1.85
N ASP A 68 4.96 4.23 2.19
CA ASP A 68 5.15 5.47 1.44
C ASP A 68 6.01 5.20 0.20
N ALA A 69 5.50 5.54 -0.98
CA ALA A 69 6.18 5.35 -2.26
C ALA A 69 6.93 6.61 -2.72
N THR A 70 6.98 7.69 -1.93
CA THR A 70 7.62 8.95 -2.36
C THR A 70 9.11 8.69 -2.60
N GLY A 71 9.55 8.96 -3.83
CA GLY A 71 10.94 8.76 -4.23
C GLY A 71 11.37 7.29 -4.29
N MET A 72 10.44 6.33 -4.17
CA MET A 72 10.72 4.90 -4.28
C MET A 72 10.33 4.37 -5.65
N THR A 73 11.06 3.37 -6.14
CA THR A 73 10.67 2.65 -7.35
C THR A 73 9.65 1.54 -7.04
N ALA A 74 8.91 1.07 -8.05
CA ALA A 74 7.99 -0.05 -7.88
C ALA A 74 8.68 -1.31 -7.32
N GLN A 75 9.94 -1.53 -7.67
CA GLN A 75 10.75 -2.63 -7.17
C GLN A 75 11.14 -2.45 -5.69
N ASP A 76 11.49 -1.23 -5.27
CA ASP A 76 11.78 -0.94 -3.85
C ASP A 76 10.57 -1.21 -2.97
N ILE A 77 9.38 -0.79 -3.44
CA ILE A 77 8.11 -1.00 -2.75
C ILE A 77 7.80 -2.49 -2.68
N TYR A 78 7.97 -3.22 -3.78
CA TYR A 78 7.80 -4.68 -3.80
C TYR A 78 8.70 -5.38 -2.78
N ASN A 79 9.98 -5.03 -2.76
CA ASN A 79 10.94 -5.56 -1.78
C ASN A 79 10.54 -5.20 -0.34
N ARG A 80 9.92 -4.04 -0.11
CA ARG A 80 9.40 -3.65 1.20
C ARG A 80 8.21 -4.50 1.61
N VAL A 81 7.27 -4.75 0.69
CA VAL A 81 6.11 -5.62 0.91
C VAL A 81 6.55 -7.05 1.21
N THR A 82 7.47 -7.61 0.43
CA THR A 82 7.94 -8.99 0.63
C THR A 82 8.75 -9.15 1.92
N LYS A 83 9.45 -8.11 2.37
CA LYS A 83 10.18 -8.11 3.66
C LYS A 83 9.29 -8.02 4.91
N LEU A 84 7.99 -7.79 4.77
CA LEU A 84 7.05 -7.74 5.90
C LEU A 84 6.65 -9.14 6.42
N GLU A 85 7.19 -10.23 5.85
CA GLU A 85 7.12 -11.56 6.48
C GLU A 85 8.08 -11.61 7.67
N PHE A 86 7.54 -11.49 8.88
CA PHE A 86 8.19 -11.92 10.12
C PHE A 86 8.01 -13.42 10.32
#